data_AF-A0A502G5M2-F1
#
_entry.id   AF-A0A502G5M2-F1
#
_cell.length_a   1.000
_cell.length_b   1.000
_cell.length_c   1.000
_cell.angle_alpha   90.00
_cell.angle_beta   90.00
_cell.angle_gamma   90.00
#
_symmetry.space_group_name_H-M   'P 1'
#
loop_
_entity.id
_entity.type
_entity.pdbx_description
1 polymer ?
#
loop_
_entity_poly.entity_id
_entity_poly.type
_entity_poly.pdbx_seq_one_letter_code
_entity_poly.pdbx_strand_id
1 'polypeptide(L)'
;MSPAARRALTLLGLLGLCAAYLQGGLNKLLNYPGAVAEAVHFGLPLPAFAAAGTIAVELLASAMVITGCLRGLGALALMLFTLAATVIANRYWELPPGMERFMMANSFYEHFGLAAAFLLVALWNQETAA
;
A
#
# COMPACT_ATOMS: atom_id res chain seq x y z
N MET A 1 -3.32 2.48 -30.08
CA MET A 1 -4.16 1.64 -29.18
C MET A 1 -5.54 2.27 -29.09
N SER A 2 -6.64 1.50 -29.10
CA SER A 2 -7.98 2.11 -29.02
C SER A 2 -8.20 2.77 -27.65
N PRO A 3 -9.05 3.82 -27.55
CA PRO A 3 -9.35 4.46 -26.27
C PRO A 3 -9.87 3.49 -25.21
N ALA A 4 -10.69 2.51 -25.63
CA ALA A 4 -11.20 1.45 -24.75
C ALA A 4 -10.07 0.55 -24.23
N ALA A 5 -9.16 0.11 -25.10
CA ALA A 5 -8.01 -0.71 -24.69
C ALA A 5 -7.09 0.03 -23.72
N ARG A 6 -6.86 1.34 -23.93
CA ARG A 6 -6.08 2.18 -23.00
C ARG A 6 -6.74 2.24 -21.63
N ARG A 7 -8.05 2.48 -21.56
CA ARG A 7 -8.79 2.52 -20.28
C ARG A 7 -8.73 1.18 -19.55
N ALA A 8 -8.91 0.08 -20.27
CA ALA A 8 -8.84 -1.27 -19.68
C ALA A 8 -7.45 -1.55 -19.11
N LEU A 9 -6.37 -1.25 -19.85
CA LEU A 9 -5.00 -1.46 -19.38
C LEU A 9 -4.65 -0.55 -18.21
N THR A 10 -5.10 0.70 -18.21
CA THR A 10 -4.94 1.58 -17.04
C THR A 10 -5.64 1.01 -15.82
N LEU A 11 -6.89 0.55 -15.95
CA LEU A 11 -7.63 -0.05 -14.84
C LEU A 11 -6.93 -1.30 -14.29
N LEU A 12 -6.47 -2.18 -15.17
CA LEU A 12 -5.71 -3.38 -14.78
C LEU A 12 -4.42 -3.01 -14.05
N GLY A 13 -3.69 -2.01 -14.52
CA GLY A 13 -2.49 -1.52 -13.85
C GLY A 13 -2.78 -0.94 -12.46
N LEU A 14 -3.83 -0.13 -12.32
CA LEU A 14 -4.24 0.43 -11.03
C LEU A 14 -4.72 -0.64 -10.06
N LEU A 15 -5.48 -1.64 -10.54
CA LEU A 15 -5.87 -2.80 -9.73
C LEU A 15 -4.64 -3.59 -9.27
N GLY A 16 -3.67 -3.80 -10.16
CA GLY A 16 -2.40 -4.46 -9.82
C GLY A 16 -1.62 -3.71 -8.75
N LEU A 17 -1.47 -2.39 -8.89
CA LEU A 17 -0.81 -1.56 -7.88
C LEU A 17 -1.56 -1.59 -6.54
N CYS A 18 -2.89 -1.59 -6.56
CA CYS A 18 -3.71 -1.60 -5.33
C CYS A 18 -3.89 -3.00 -4.71
N ALA A 19 -3.45 -4.08 -5.38
CA ALA A 19 -3.81 -5.44 -5.02
C ALA A 19 -3.37 -5.81 -3.59
N ALA A 20 -2.15 -5.45 -3.18
CA ALA A 20 -1.64 -5.74 -1.85
C ALA A 20 -2.48 -5.08 -0.74
N TYR A 21 -2.91 -3.83 -0.94
CA TYR A 21 -3.71 -3.08 0.03
C TYR A 21 -5.16 -3.57 0.06
N LEU A 22 -5.74 -3.89 -1.10
CA LEU A 22 -7.08 -4.49 -1.14
C LEU A 22 -7.09 -5.82 -0.41
N GLN A 23 -6.09 -6.68 -0.65
CA GLN A 23 -5.97 -7.96 0.02
C GLN A 23 -5.70 -7.81 1.52
N GLY A 24 -4.75 -6.96 1.90
CA GLY A 24 -4.41 -6.68 3.30
C GLY A 24 -5.58 -6.08 4.08
N GLY A 25 -6.21 -5.05 3.51
CA GLY A 25 -7.33 -4.35 4.14
C GLY A 25 -8.56 -5.23 4.28
N LEU A 26 -8.88 -6.04 3.27
CA LEU A 26 -10.00 -6.99 3.37
C LEU A 26 -9.73 -8.09 4.40
N ASN A 27 -8.53 -8.66 4.43
CA ASN A 27 -8.17 -9.65 5.43
C ASN A 27 -8.27 -9.08 6.85
N LYS A 28 -7.75 -7.87 7.06
CA LYS A 28 -7.80 -7.17 8.35
C LYS A 28 -9.23 -6.78 8.73
N LEU A 29 -10.07 -6.40 7.77
CA LEU A 29 -11.49 -6.10 8.02
C LEU A 29 -12.27 -7.36 8.42
N LEU A 30 -12.05 -8.48 7.73
CA LEU A 30 -12.74 -9.75 8.00
C LEU A 30 -12.23 -10.43 9.28
N ASN A 31 -10.99 -10.16 9.68
CA ASN A 31 -10.39 -10.64 10.93
C ASN A 31 -9.75 -9.48 11.71
N TYR A 32 -10.59 -8.58 12.21
CA TYR A 32 -10.14 -7.44 12.99
C TYR A 32 -9.33 -7.82 14.25
N PRO A 33 -9.70 -8.85 15.04
CA PRO A 33 -8.86 -9.28 16.16
C PRO A 33 -7.43 -9.66 15.74
N GLY A 34 -7.28 -10.31 14.59
CA GLY A 34 -5.97 -10.61 13.99
C GLY A 34 -5.20 -9.34 13.62
N ALA A 35 -5.88 -8.34 13.05
CA ALA A 35 -5.27 -7.04 12.73
C ALA A 35 -4.78 -6.29 13.99
N VAL A 36 -5.54 -6.35 15.08
CA VAL A 36 -5.11 -5.79 16.38
C VAL A 36 -3.89 -6.54 16.92
N ALA A 37 -3.85 -7.86 16.81
CA ALA A 37 -2.69 -8.66 17.24
C ALA A 37 -1.43 -8.34 16.42
N GLU A 38 -1.57 -8.14 15.10
CA GLU A 38 -0.49 -7.67 14.22
C GLU A 38 0.03 -6.29 14.65
N ALA A 39 -0.87 -5.35 14.97
CA ALA A 39 -0.48 -4.03 15.47
C ALA A 39 0.26 -4.12 16.82
N VAL A 40 -0.15 -5.04 17.72
CA VAL A 40 0.58 -5.33 18.97
C VAL A 40 1.97 -5.90 18.68
N HIS A 41 2.08 -6.84 17.73
CA HIS A 41 3.36 -7.45 17.34
C HIS A 41 4.37 -6.41 16.86
N PHE A 42 3.92 -5.43 16.07
CA PHE A 42 4.76 -4.32 15.61
C PHE A 42 4.93 -3.19 16.64
N GLY A 43 4.35 -3.31 17.85
CA GLY A 43 4.49 -2.33 18.91
C GLY A 43 3.82 -0.99 18.63
N LEU A 44 2.77 -0.96 17.80
CA LEU A 44 2.07 0.27 17.46
C LEU A 44 1.31 0.83 18.67
N PRO A 45 1.35 2.15 18.92
CA PRO A 45 0.53 2.78 19.96
C PRO A 45 -0.95 2.64 19.61
N LEU A 46 -1.79 2.42 20.62
CA LEU A 46 -3.24 2.25 20.46
C LEU A 46 -3.59 1.18 19.39
N PRO A 47 -3.23 -0.11 19.59
CA PRO A 47 -3.26 -1.13 18.52
C PRO A 47 -4.61 -1.28 17.81
N ALA A 48 -5.73 -1.14 18.52
CA ALA A 48 -7.06 -1.15 17.92
C ALA A 48 -7.25 0.01 16.92
N PHE A 49 -6.91 1.23 17.32
CA PHE A 49 -7.01 2.40 16.43
C PHE A 49 -6.02 2.32 15.27
N ALA A 50 -4.81 1.82 15.51
CA ALA A 50 -3.83 1.59 14.45
C ALA A 50 -4.37 0.58 13.42
N ALA A 51 -4.92 -0.56 13.86
CA ALA A 51 -5.53 -1.55 12.97
C ALA A 51 -6.69 -0.97 12.15
N ALA A 52 -7.61 -0.24 12.81
CA ALA A 52 -8.73 0.41 12.13
C ALA A 52 -8.25 1.47 11.11
N GLY A 53 -7.24 2.26 11.46
CA GLY A 53 -6.61 3.24 10.58
C GLY A 53 -5.95 2.59 9.36
N THR A 54 -5.21 1.49 9.55
CA THR A 54 -4.62 0.71 8.46
C THR A 54 -5.69 0.22 7.50
N ILE A 55 -6.76 -0.41 8.00
CA ILE A 55 -7.88 -0.88 7.16
C ILE A 55 -8.48 0.28 6.36
N ALA A 56 -8.74 1.41 7.02
CA ALA A 56 -9.33 2.57 6.37
C ALA A 56 -8.43 3.12 5.26
N VAL A 57 -7.12 3.28 5.51
CA VAL A 57 -6.17 3.76 4.51
C VAL A 57 -6.07 2.79 3.35
N GLU A 58 -5.88 1.50 3.61
CA GLU A 58 -5.71 0.47 2.58
C GLU A 58 -6.91 0.40 1.64
N LEU A 59 -8.14 0.40 2.18
CA LEU A 59 -9.35 0.25 1.37
C LEU A 59 -9.80 1.56 0.71
N LEU A 60 -9.85 2.67 1.47
CA LEU A 60 -10.35 3.94 0.94
C LEU A 60 -9.39 4.55 -0.07
N ALA A 61 -8.08 4.53 0.20
CA ALA A 61 -7.10 5.09 -0.72
C ALA A 61 -7.01 4.24 -2.01
N SER A 62 -7.13 2.91 -1.92
CA SER A 62 -7.24 2.04 -3.10
C SER A 62 -8.49 2.36 -3.93
N ALA A 63 -9.64 2.57 -3.28
CA ALA A 63 -10.86 2.96 -3.98
C ALA A 63 -10.70 4.31 -4.70
N MET A 64 -10.07 5.30 -4.06
CA MET A 64 -9.75 6.60 -4.67
C MET A 64 -8.87 6.45 -5.91
N VAL A 65 -7.82 5.64 -5.82
CA VAL A 65 -6.90 5.38 -6.94
C VAL A 65 -7.62 4.72 -8.11
N ILE A 66 -8.37 3.65 -7.86
CA ILE A 66 -9.04 2.86 -8.91
C ILE A 66 -10.15 3.68 -9.58
N THR A 67 -11.02 4.33 -8.80
CA THR A 67 -12.17 5.09 -9.32
C THR A 67 -11.75 6.39 -10.00
N GLY A 68 -10.60 6.95 -9.64
CA GLY A 68 -10.15 8.27 -10.11
C GLY A 68 -10.62 9.43 -9.23
N CYS A 69 -11.54 9.20 -8.29
CA CYS A 69 -11.96 10.22 -7.33
C CYS A 69 -10.81 10.55 -6.38
N LEU A 70 -10.29 11.78 -6.42
CA LEU A 70 -9.16 12.22 -5.60
C LEU A 70 -7.94 11.27 -5.70
N ARG A 71 -7.71 10.70 -6.90
CA ARG A 71 -6.64 9.71 -7.15
C ARG A 71 -5.27 10.15 -6.64
N GLY A 72 -4.91 11.42 -6.85
CA GLY A 72 -3.64 11.96 -6.37
C GLY A 72 -3.47 11.84 -4.85
N LEU A 73 -4.52 12.18 -4.10
CA LEU A 73 -4.50 12.06 -2.63
C LEU A 73 -4.45 10.59 -2.19
N GLY A 74 -5.20 9.72 -2.85
CA GLY A 74 -5.21 8.28 -2.54
C GLY A 74 -3.83 7.65 -2.79
N ALA A 75 -3.20 8.01 -3.91
CA ALA A 75 -1.87 7.53 -4.25
C ALA A 75 -0.81 8.05 -3.25
N LEU A 76 -0.86 9.33 -2.85
CA LEU A 76 0.05 9.85 -1.82
C LEU A 76 -0.17 9.18 -0.46
N ALA A 77 -1.42 8.90 -0.09
CA ALA A 77 -1.74 8.17 1.14
C ALA A 77 -1.14 6.75 1.11
N LEU A 78 -1.33 5.99 0.02
CA LEU A 78 -0.73 4.66 -0.13
C LEU A 78 0.80 4.71 -0.17
N MET A 79 1.40 5.71 -0.82
CA MET A 79 2.86 5.91 -0.82
C MET A 79 3.38 6.07 0.62
N LEU A 80 2.84 7.02 1.38
CA LEU A 80 3.29 7.30 2.75
C LEU A 80 3.05 6.10 3.67
N PHE A 81 1.88 5.46 3.55
CA PHE A 81 1.56 4.25 4.30
C PHE A 81 2.55 3.13 4.01
N THR A 82 2.89 2.89 2.75
CA THR A 82 3.82 1.83 2.34
C THR A 82 5.23 2.07 2.87
N LEU A 83 5.70 3.33 2.81
CA LEU A 83 7.01 3.70 3.37
C LEU A 83 7.04 3.51 4.89
N ALA A 84 5.98 3.92 5.60
CA ALA A 84 5.89 3.71 7.03
C ALA A 84 5.85 2.22 7.38
N ALA A 85 4.97 1.45 6.71
CA ALA A 85 4.81 0.02 6.94
C ALA A 85 6.09 -0.76 6.67
N THR A 86 6.79 -0.49 5.55
CA THR A 86 8.03 -1.20 5.20
C THR A 86 9.17 -0.90 6.17
N VAL A 87 9.29 0.35 6.66
CA VAL A 87 10.29 0.71 7.67
C VAL A 87 9.99 0.06 9.02
N ILE A 88 8.72 -0.18 9.35
CA ILE A 88 8.32 -0.84 10.60
C ILE A 88 8.48 -2.37 10.50
N ALA A 89 7.96 -2.97 9.43
CA ALA A 89 7.82 -4.42 9.30
C ALA A 89 9.02 -5.09 8.64
N ASN A 90 9.71 -4.42 7.72
CA ASN A 90 10.78 -5.02 6.90
C ASN A 90 12.18 -4.53 7.31
N ARG A 91 12.47 -4.47 8.62
CA ARG A 91 13.74 -4.02 9.22
C ARG A 91 14.89 -5.01 9.02
N TYR A 92 15.21 -5.33 7.77
CA TYR A 92 16.19 -6.34 7.39
C TYR A 92 17.60 -6.07 7.95
N TRP A 93 17.91 -4.81 8.29
CA TRP A 93 19.18 -4.41 8.91
C TRP A 93 19.37 -4.93 10.34
N GLU A 94 18.33 -5.43 10.99
CA GLU A 94 18.38 -5.96 12.37
C GLU A 94 18.58 -7.47 12.41
N LEU A 95 18.45 -8.12 11.25
CA LEU A 95 18.63 -9.55 11.11
C LEU A 95 20.11 -9.92 10.91
N PRO A 96 20.56 -11.06 11.43
CA PRO A 96 21.87 -11.59 11.10
C PRO A 96 21.97 -11.94 9.60
N PRO A 97 23.18 -11.98 9.01
CA PRO A 97 23.35 -12.44 7.64
C PRO A 97 22.76 -13.83 7.42
N GLY A 98 21.97 -14.00 6.35
CA GLY A 98 21.30 -15.27 6.04
C GLY A 98 20.10 -15.09 5.11
N MET A 99 19.42 -16.20 4.82
CA MET A 99 18.27 -16.23 3.90
C MET A 99 17.12 -15.34 4.37
N GLU A 100 16.85 -15.31 5.67
CA GLU A 100 15.78 -14.48 6.25
C GLU A 100 16.03 -12.99 6.01
N ARG A 101 17.26 -12.52 6.29
CA ARG A 101 17.67 -11.14 6.00
C ARG A 101 17.55 -10.81 4.51
N PHE A 102 17.96 -11.72 3.64
CA PHE A 102 17.86 -11.53 2.19
C PHE A 102 16.39 -11.39 1.74
N MET A 103 15.52 -12.28 2.19
CA MET A 103 14.09 -12.20 1.86
C MET A 103 13.43 -10.93 2.40
N MET A 104 13.78 -10.53 3.63
CA MET A 104 13.26 -9.31 4.23
C MET A 104 13.72 -8.06 3.47
N ALA A 105 14.98 -8.03 3.03
CA ALA A 105 15.51 -6.95 2.22
C ALA A 105 14.80 -6.85 0.87
N ASN A 106 14.54 -7.98 0.20
CA ASN A 106 13.80 -7.98 -1.05
C ASN A 106 12.40 -7.40 -0.87
N SER A 107 11.66 -7.85 0.16
CA SER A 107 10.34 -7.31 0.46
C SER A 107 10.39 -5.80 0.76
N PHE A 108 11.42 -5.33 1.46
CA PHE A 108 11.62 -3.89 1.70
C PHE A 108 11.74 -3.10 0.39
N TYR A 109 12.60 -3.54 -0.52
CA TYR A 109 12.85 -2.85 -1.78
C TYR A 109 11.70 -2.98 -2.79
N GLU A 110 10.96 -4.09 -2.76
CA GLU A 110 9.72 -4.25 -3.53
C GLU A 110 8.66 -3.23 -3.08
N HIS A 111 8.45 -3.08 -1.77
CA HIS A 111 7.56 -2.06 -1.21
C HIS A 111 8.05 -0.63 -1.48
N PHE A 112 9.35 -0.39 -1.43
CA PHE A 112 9.94 0.91 -1.78
C PHE A 112 9.65 1.27 -3.25
N GLY A 113 9.85 0.32 -4.16
CA GLY A 113 9.50 0.48 -5.57
C GLY A 113 8.00 0.74 -5.78
N LEU A 114 7.15 0.02 -5.05
CA LEU A 114 5.69 0.22 -5.09
C LEU A 114 5.28 1.61 -4.59
N ALA A 115 5.89 2.11 -3.51
CA ALA A 115 5.67 3.47 -3.03
C ALA A 115 6.06 4.51 -4.08
N ALA A 116 7.20 4.33 -4.75
CA ALA A 116 7.62 5.20 -5.86
C ALA A 116 6.64 5.15 -7.03
N ALA A 117 6.05 3.99 -7.34
CA ALA A 117 5.01 3.88 -8.35
C ALA A 117 3.76 4.70 -8.00
N PHE A 118 3.34 4.71 -6.73
CA PHE A 118 2.23 5.57 -6.30
C PHE A 118 2.56 7.06 -6.37
N LEU A 119 3.81 7.47 -6.11
CA LEU A 119 4.24 8.85 -6.37
C LEU A 119 4.03 9.21 -7.85
N LEU A 120 4.42 8.33 -8.77
CA LEU A 120 4.19 8.55 -10.21
C LEU A 120 2.69 8.63 -10.55
N VAL A 121 1.85 7.78 -9.95
CA VAL A 121 0.39 7.86 -10.12
C VAL A 121 -0.16 9.20 -9.62
N ALA A 122 0.35 9.71 -8.50
CA ALA A 122 -0.06 11.00 -7.96
C ALA A 122 0.30 12.16 -8.89
N LEU A 123 1.51 12.15 -9.45
CA LEU A 123 2.00 13.17 -10.37
C LEU A 123 1.27 13.13 -11.72
N TRP A 124 1.10 11.93 -12.30
CA TRP A 124 0.38 11.74 -13.55
C TRP A 124 -1.04 12.32 -13.48
N ASN A 125 -1.72 12.17 -12.34
CA ASN A 125 -3.07 12.68 -12.18
C ASN A 125 -3.13 14.22 -12.23
N GLN A 126 -2.06 14.92 -11.82
CA GLN A 126 -2.02 16.39 -11.89
C GLN A 126 -1.83 16.88 -13.33
N GLU A 127 -1.04 16.17 -14.15
CA GLU A 127 -0.85 16.51 -15.57
C GLU A 127 -2.14 16.39 -16.39
N THR A 128 -3.07 15.52 -16.01
CA THR A 128 -4.38 15.42 -16.66
C THR A 128 -5.38 16.49 -16.23
N ALA A 129 -5.09 17.25 -15.16
CA ALA A 129 -5.97 18.29 -14.63
C ALA A 129 -5.50 19.72 -15.00
N ALA A 130 -4.28 19.86 -15.54
CA ALA A 130 -3.71 21.10 -16.06
C ALA A 130 -3.88 21.19 -17.58
#